data_AF-A0A7J4FJY3-F1
#
_entry.id   AF-A0A7J4FJY3-F1
#
_cell.length_a   1.000
_cell.length_b   1.000
_cell.length_c   1.000
_cell.angle_alpha   90.00
_cell.angle_beta   90.00
_cell.angle_gamma   90.00
#
_symmetry.space_group_name_H-M   'P 1'
#
loop_
_entity.id
_entity.type
_entity.pdbx_description
1 polymer ?
#
loop_
_entity_poly.entity_id
_entity_poly.type
_entity_poly.pdbx_seq_one_letter_code
_entity_poly.pdbx_strand_id
1 'polypeptide(L)'
;MWRIIRRDAVSVLEDKNARESLSRYFDVMQNDKPAKFLIAKRLPADFDKDDSLSDLWDLHEELLGEFTDLQWRIDTRVKRLDDLETPKRSFLDLKETIATRILESCHFCTRR
;
A
#
# COMPACT_ATOMS: atom_id res chain seq x y z
N MET A 1 -28.85 0.56 1.65
CA MET A 1 -29.53 -0.76 1.69
C MET A 1 -28.69 -1.83 2.39
N TRP A 2 -27.41 -2.02 2.04
CA TRP A 2 -26.57 -3.07 2.63
C TRP A 2 -26.43 -3.01 4.16
N ARG A 3 -26.34 -1.81 4.75
CA ARG A 3 -26.28 -1.59 6.22
C ARG A 3 -27.49 -2.15 6.99
N ILE A 4 -28.65 -2.27 6.34
CA ILE A 4 -29.87 -2.81 6.94
C ILE A 4 -29.82 -4.35 6.94
N ILE A 5 -29.25 -4.93 5.89
CA ILE A 5 -29.17 -6.38 5.66
C ILE A 5 -28.00 -7.00 6.44
N ARG A 6 -26.90 -6.25 6.62
CA ARG A 6 -25.68 -6.67 7.33
C ARG A 6 -25.43 -5.79 8.55
N ARG A 7 -26.34 -5.85 9.53
CA ARG A 7 -26.18 -5.11 10.79
C ARG A 7 -24.91 -5.53 11.53
N ASP A 8 -24.50 -6.79 11.41
CA ASP A 8 -23.23 -7.33 11.91
C ASP A 8 -22.01 -6.58 11.33
N ALA A 9 -22.04 -6.27 10.04
CA ALA A 9 -20.98 -5.50 9.38
C ALA A 9 -21.00 -4.01 9.74
N VAL A 10 -22.10 -3.52 10.32
CA VAL A 10 -22.18 -2.15 10.86
C VAL A 10 -21.67 -2.11 12.29
N SER A 11 -21.99 -3.11 13.12
CA SER A 11 -21.54 -3.14 14.52
C SER A 11 -20.01 -3.19 14.67
N VAL A 12 -19.30 -3.86 13.75
CA VAL A 12 -17.82 -3.85 13.77
C VAL A 12 -17.22 -2.46 13.55
N LEU A 13 -17.98 -1.52 12.95
CA LEU A 13 -17.53 -0.14 12.77
C LEU A 13 -17.48 0.64 14.09
N GLU A 14 -18.20 0.17 15.11
CA GLU A 14 -18.26 0.73 16.45
C GLU A 14 -17.37 -0.03 17.44
N ASP A 15 -16.87 -1.21 17.07
CA ASP A 15 -15.97 -2.01 17.91
C ASP A 15 -14.63 -1.30 18.12
N LYS A 16 -14.31 -1.01 19.38
CA LYS A 16 -13.12 -0.25 19.76
C LYS A 16 -11.82 -0.97 19.34
N ASN A 17 -11.74 -2.28 19.55
CA ASN A 17 -10.54 -3.06 19.24
C ASN A 17 -10.29 -3.12 17.73
N ALA A 18 -11.35 -3.27 16.94
CA ALA A 18 -11.27 -3.25 15.49
C ALA A 18 -10.79 -1.89 14.99
N ARG A 19 -11.36 -0.79 15.50
CA ARG A 19 -10.96 0.57 15.12
C ARG A 19 -9.51 0.88 15.48
N GLU A 20 -9.04 0.44 16.64
CA GLU A 20 -7.65 0.61 17.06
C GLU A 20 -6.69 -0.21 16.18
N SER A 21 -7.02 -1.49 15.92
CA SER A 21 -6.17 -2.41 15.17
C SER A 21 -6.12 -2.13 13.66
N LEU A 22 -7.22 -1.64 13.09
CA LEU A 22 -7.40 -1.46 11.65
C LEU A 22 -7.72 0.00 11.28
N SER A 23 -7.26 0.96 12.09
CA SER A 23 -7.54 2.40 11.95
C SER A 23 -7.48 2.91 10.51
N ARG A 24 -6.39 2.62 9.79
CA ARG A 24 -6.26 3.05 8.39
C ARG A 24 -7.33 2.44 7.46
N TYR A 25 -7.73 1.19 7.65
CA TYR A 25 -8.79 0.59 6.83
C TYR A 25 -10.11 1.32 7.03
N PHE A 26 -10.45 1.70 8.26
CA PHE A 26 -11.62 2.53 8.55
C PHE A 26 -11.51 3.92 7.95
N ASP A 27 -10.34 4.56 8.04
CA ASP A 27 -10.11 5.88 7.45
C ASP A 27 -10.29 5.84 5.92
N VAL A 28 -9.78 4.79 5.26
CA VAL A 28 -9.96 4.56 3.82
C VAL A 28 -11.42 4.31 3.47
N MET A 29 -12.12 3.46 4.22
CA MET A 29 -13.54 3.15 4.00
C MET A 29 -14.42 4.41 4.11
N GLN A 30 -14.01 5.38 4.95
CA GLN A 30 -14.72 6.63 5.18
C GLN A 30 -14.25 7.78 4.27
N ASN A 31 -13.34 7.51 3.31
CA ASN A 31 -12.70 8.52 2.46
C ASN A 31 -11.93 9.61 3.23
N ASP A 32 -11.48 9.34 4.47
CA ASP A 32 -10.64 10.28 5.22
C ASP A 32 -9.18 10.24 4.76
N LYS A 33 -8.67 9.04 4.44
CA LYS A 33 -7.31 8.83 3.94
C LYS A 33 -7.30 7.96 2.69
N PRO A 34 -6.37 8.17 1.75
CA PRO A 34 -6.25 7.29 0.60
C PRO A 34 -5.66 5.93 0.99
N ALA A 35 -6.02 4.89 0.23
CA ALA A 35 -5.41 3.57 0.40
C ALA A 35 -3.89 3.63 0.12
N LYS A 36 -3.08 2.83 0.83
CA LYS A 36 -1.61 2.86 0.70
C LYS A 36 -1.14 2.58 -0.73
N PHE A 37 -1.81 1.69 -1.46
CA PHE A 37 -1.44 1.39 -2.84
C PHE A 37 -1.62 2.59 -3.77
N LEU A 38 -2.59 3.48 -3.49
CA LEU A 38 -2.78 4.71 -4.27
C LEU A 38 -1.62 5.68 -4.05
N ILE A 39 -1.09 5.74 -2.82
CA ILE A 39 0.12 6.52 -2.50
C ILE A 39 1.35 5.88 -3.18
N ALA A 40 1.50 4.56 -3.09
CA ALA A 40 2.63 3.85 -3.69
C ALA A 40 2.69 4.01 -5.21
N LYS A 41 1.53 4.14 -5.88
CA LYS A 41 1.46 4.46 -7.32
C LYS A 41 2.02 5.83 -7.70
N ARG A 42 2.16 6.76 -6.73
CA ARG A 42 2.64 8.13 -6.96
C ARG A 42 4.10 8.33 -6.58
N LEU A 43 4.72 7.35 -5.92
CA LEU A 43 6.14 7.38 -5.60
C LEU A 43 6.92 6.79 -6.78
N PRO A 44 7.78 7.56 -7.46
CA PRO A 44 8.62 7.02 -8.53
C PRO A 44 9.55 5.92 -8.01
N ALA A 45 9.83 4.92 -8.85
CA ALA A 45 10.82 3.89 -8.58
C ALA A 45 11.64 3.67 -9.85
N ASP A 46 12.96 3.86 -9.75
CA ASP A 46 13.88 3.65 -10.87
C ASP A 46 14.53 2.27 -10.74
N PHE A 47 13.99 1.30 -11.46
CA PHE A 47 14.46 -0.08 -11.51
C PHE A 47 14.19 -0.65 -12.89
N ASP A 48 14.94 -1.67 -13.29
CA ASP A 48 14.59 -2.51 -14.43
C ASP A 48 13.99 -3.85 -14.02
N LYS A 49 13.13 -4.39 -14.90
CA LYS A 49 12.50 -5.70 -14.69
C LYS A 49 13.51 -6.84 -14.72
N ASP A 50 14.72 -6.60 -15.21
CA ASP A 50 15.80 -7.58 -15.30
C ASP A 50 16.84 -7.46 -14.17
N ASP A 51 16.72 -6.46 -13.26
CA ASP A 51 17.64 -6.28 -12.11
C ASP A 51 17.69 -7.52 -11.21
N SER A 52 18.67 -7.72 -10.32
CA SER A 52 18.62 -8.92 -9.46
C SER A 52 17.50 -8.81 -8.40
N LEU A 53 17.03 -9.93 -7.83
CA LEU A 53 16.03 -9.87 -6.74
C LEU A 53 16.59 -9.13 -5.51
N SER A 54 17.90 -9.21 -5.27
CA SER A 54 18.57 -8.46 -4.19
C SER A 54 18.46 -6.97 -4.45
N ASP A 55 18.86 -6.51 -5.64
CA ASP A 55 18.85 -5.08 -5.97
C ASP A 55 17.44 -4.48 -5.89
N LEU A 56 16.41 -5.23 -6.31
CA LEU A 56 15.03 -4.80 -6.16
C LEU A 56 14.60 -4.65 -4.69
N TRP A 57 15.08 -5.53 -3.80
CA TRP A 57 14.81 -5.45 -2.37
C TRP A 57 15.56 -4.30 -1.71
N ASP A 58 16.81 -4.06 -2.10
CA ASP A 58 17.62 -2.95 -1.60
C ASP A 58 16.95 -1.61 -1.97
N LEU A 59 16.55 -1.44 -3.23
CA LEU A 59 15.78 -0.27 -3.67
C LEU A 59 14.43 -0.16 -2.92
N HIS A 60 13.78 -1.29 -2.62
CA HIS A 60 12.52 -1.26 -1.90
C HIS A 60 12.70 -0.72 -0.48
N GLU A 61 13.78 -1.08 0.21
CA GLU A 61 14.11 -0.59 1.55
C GLU A 61 14.32 0.94 1.54
N GLU A 62 15.07 1.44 0.56
CA GLU A 62 15.27 2.88 0.35
C GLU A 62 13.92 3.61 0.14
N LEU A 63 13.13 3.14 -0.82
CA LEU A 63 11.84 3.73 -1.15
C LEU A 63 10.79 3.56 -0.04
N LEU A 64 10.96 2.60 0.88
CA LEU A 64 10.07 2.45 2.02
C LEU A 64 10.18 3.63 2.99
N GLY A 65 11.38 4.19 3.15
CA GLY A 65 11.60 5.42 3.90
C GLY A 65 10.87 6.60 3.26
N GLU A 66 11.06 6.80 1.96
CA GLU A 66 10.38 7.87 1.20
C GLU A 66 8.86 7.71 1.18
N PHE A 67 8.37 6.48 1.04
CA PHE A 67 6.95 6.16 1.10
C PHE A 67 6.36 6.56 2.46
N THR A 68 7.09 6.32 3.55
CA THR A 68 6.64 6.64 4.90
C THR A 68 6.50 8.15 5.09
N ASP A 69 7.48 8.94 4.62
CA ASP A 69 7.39 10.41 4.62
C ASP A 69 6.21 10.90 3.76
N LEU A 70 6.10 10.39 2.52
CA LEU A 70 5.02 10.77 1.62
C LEU A 70 3.65 10.43 2.20
N GLN A 71 3.50 9.24 2.82
CA GLN A 71 2.29 8.83 3.49
C GLN A 71 1.95 9.80 4.64
N TRP A 72 2.94 10.16 5.47
CA TRP A 72 2.74 11.12 6.56
C TRP A 72 2.29 12.49 6.05
N ARG A 73 2.92 13.01 4.99
CA ARG A 73 2.56 14.31 4.38
C ARG A 73 1.14 14.31 3.79
N ILE A 74 0.71 13.19 3.22
CA ILE A 74 -0.65 13.02 2.70
C ILE A 74 -1.65 12.89 3.85
N ASP A 75 -1.36 12.05 4.84
CA ASP A 75 -2.24 11.82 5.99
C ASP A 75 -2.43 13.10 6.84
N THR A 76 -1.43 13.97 6.89
CA THR A 76 -1.47 15.29 7.55
C THR A 76 -2.00 16.43 6.66
N ARG A 77 -2.42 16.14 5.43
CA ARG A 77 -2.94 17.10 4.44
C ARG A 77 -1.95 18.20 4.03
N VAL A 78 -0.65 18.02 4.32
CA VAL A 78 0.43 18.89 3.83
C VAL A 78 0.60 18.76 2.31
N LYS A 79 0.31 17.57 1.76
CA LYS A 79 0.33 17.31 0.31
C LYS A 79 -0.95 16.58 -0.09
N ARG A 80 -1.52 16.91 -1.25
CA ARG A 80 -2.63 16.13 -1.81
C ARG A 80 -2.12 15.08 -2.77
N LEU A 81 -2.79 13.94 -2.79
CA LEU A 81 -2.48 12.86 -3.72
C LEU A 81 -2.68 13.30 -5.19
N ASP A 82 -3.70 14.12 -5.44
CA ASP A 82 -4.05 14.59 -6.79
C ASP A 82 -3.00 15.52 -7.40
N ASP A 83 -2.17 16.15 -6.55
CA ASP A 83 -1.10 17.06 -6.98
C ASP A 83 0.17 16.31 -7.40
N LEU A 84 0.20 14.99 -7.22
CA LEU A 84 1.33 14.14 -7.58
C LEU A 84 1.19 13.62 -9.00
N GLU A 85 2.26 13.74 -9.78
CA GLU A 85 2.34 13.11 -11.08
C GLU A 85 2.29 11.57 -10.95
N THR A 86 1.83 10.91 -12.01
CA THR A 86 1.90 9.46 -12.12
C THR A 86 3.24 9.11 -12.79
N PRO A 87 4.19 8.49 -12.08
CA PRO A 87 5.46 8.10 -12.67
C PRO A 87 5.27 6.94 -13.65
N LYS A 88 6.25 6.74 -14.55
CA LYS A 88 6.27 5.62 -15.50
C LYS A 88 6.42 4.26 -14.81
N ARG A 89 7.25 4.22 -13.76
CA ARG A 89 7.46 3.08 -12.85
C ARG A 89 7.33 3.62 -11.43
N SER A 90 6.48 2.99 -10.64
CA SER A 90 6.13 3.39 -9.29
C SER A 90 6.64 2.40 -8.25
N PHE A 91 6.64 2.81 -6.98
CA PHE A 91 6.93 1.91 -5.87
C PHE A 91 5.96 0.73 -5.79
N LEU A 92 4.72 0.89 -6.29
CA LEU A 92 3.81 -0.23 -6.42
C LEU A 92 4.29 -1.23 -7.50
N ASP A 93 4.77 -0.74 -8.64
CA ASP A 93 5.29 -1.59 -9.72
C ASP A 93 6.55 -2.35 -9.29
N LEU A 94 7.40 -1.73 -8.46
CA LEU A 94 8.54 -2.41 -7.84
C LEU A 94 8.08 -3.59 -6.97
N LYS A 95 7.08 -3.36 -6.10
CA LYS A 95 6.51 -4.42 -5.25
C LYS A 95 5.87 -5.53 -6.07
N GLU A 96 5.18 -5.20 -7.16
CA GLU A 96 4.61 -6.18 -8.09
C GLU A 96 5.70 -7.03 -8.75
N THR A 97 6.80 -6.41 -9.18
CA THR A 97 7.94 -7.10 -9.79
C THR A 97 8.60 -8.07 -8.82
N ILE A 98 8.86 -7.63 -7.59
CA ILE A 98 9.38 -8.48 -6.51
C ILE A 98 8.42 -9.65 -6.23
N ALA A 99 7.12 -9.37 -6.06
CA ALA A 99 6.13 -10.40 -5.79
C ALA A 99 6.07 -11.45 -6.90
N THR A 100 6.15 -11.03 -8.16
CA THR A 100 6.17 -11.91 -9.34
C THR A 100 7.37 -12.86 -9.30
N ARG A 101 8.57 -12.37 -9.00
CA ARG A 101 9.78 -13.21 -8.89
C ARG A 101 9.72 -14.21 -7.74
N ILE A 102 9.17 -13.80 -6.60
CA ILE A 102 8.99 -14.68 -5.44
C ILE A 102 7.98 -15.79 -5.77
N LEU A 103 6.93 -15.47 -6.54
CA LEU A 103 5.96 -16.44 -7.06
C LEU A 103 6.62 -17.44 -8.04
N GLU A 104 7.40 -16.95 -9.01
CA GLU A 104 8.13 -17.79 -9.98
C GLU A 104 9.05 -18.80 -9.28
N SER A 105 9.69 -18.38 -8.19
CA SER A 105 10.60 -19.22 -7.40
C SER A 105 9.88 -20.07 -6.34
N CYS A 106 8.54 -20.13 -6.33
CA CYS A 106 7.71 -20.91 -5.40
C CYS A 106 8.04 -20.70 -3.89
N HIS A 107 8.47 -19.51 -3.47
CA HIS A 107 8.80 -19.24 -2.05
C HIS A 107 7.60 -19.34 -1.11
N PHE A 108 6.38 -19.25 -1.63
CA PHE A 108 5.15 -19.32 -0.82
C PHE A 108 4.66 -20.75 -0.57
N CYS A 109 5.25 -21.75 -1.24
CA CYS A 109 4.89 -23.14 -0.99
C CYS A 109 5.63 -23.63 0.25
N THR A 110 4.90 -24.23 1.19
CA THR A 110 5.46 -24.84 2.41
C THR A 110 6.29 -26.10 2.15
N ARG A 111 6.37 -26.56 0.89
CA ARG A 111 7.06 -27.81 0.47
C ARG A 111 8.48 -27.57 -0.07
N ARG A 112 9.23 -26.64 0.53
CA ARG A 112 10.66 -26.47 0.24
C ARG A 112 11.51 -27.41 1.08
#